data_AF-A0A0E0MS07-F1
#
_entry.id   AF-A0A0E0MS07-F1
#
_cell.length_a   1.000
_cell.length_b   1.000
_cell.length_c   1.000
_cell.angle_alpha   90.00
_cell.angle_beta   90.00
_cell.angle_gamma   90.00
#
_symmetry.space_group_name_H-M   'P 1'
#
loop_
_entity.id
_entity.type
_entity.pdbx_description
1 polymer ?
#
loop_
_entity_poly.entity_id
_entity_poly.type
_entity_poly.pdbx_seq_one_letter_code
_entity_poly.pdbx_strand_id
1 'polypeptide(L)'
;MAVEEITEGVRNLAVEGEPAAAAAAAGGGGEGAQRRAAGSSSNRIQVSNTKKPLFFYVNLAKRYMQQHGDVELSALGMAIATVVTVAEILKNNGFAVEKKIRTSTVEINDESRVRPLQKAKIEIVLEKSEKFDELMAAAAEEREAAEAEEQA
;
A
#
# COMPACT_ATOMS: atom_id res chain seq x y z
N MET A 1 22.40 -33.43 -4.47
CA MET A 1 21.10 -32.94 -4.00
C MET A 1 21.40 -31.84 -3.00
N ALA A 2 21.43 -30.60 -3.47
CA ALA A 2 21.70 -29.44 -2.63
C ALA A 2 20.36 -28.98 -2.05
N VAL A 3 20.28 -28.95 -0.72
CA VAL A 3 19.20 -28.30 0.02
C VAL A 3 19.89 -27.15 0.74
N GLU A 4 19.87 -25.97 0.14
CA GLU A 4 20.30 -24.74 0.81
C GLU A 4 19.10 -24.14 1.55
N GLU A 5 19.31 -23.95 2.84
CA GLU A 5 18.40 -23.39 3.82
C GLU A 5 18.07 -21.93 3.47
N ILE A 6 16.79 -21.64 3.27
CA ILE A 6 16.24 -20.27 3.27
C ILE A 6 15.44 -20.14 4.56
N THR A 7 16.15 -20.00 5.68
CA THR A 7 15.56 -19.74 7.00
C THR A 7 16.12 -18.46 7.58
N GLU A 8 15.83 -17.32 6.95
CA GLU A 8 16.02 -16.01 7.59
C GLU A 8 15.16 -14.94 6.89
N GLY A 9 13.88 -14.90 7.26
CA GLY A 9 12.95 -13.89 6.74
C GLY A 9 11.70 -13.65 7.58
N VAL A 10 11.59 -14.25 8.77
CA VAL A 10 10.39 -14.17 9.61
C VAL A 10 10.76 -13.65 10.99
N ARG A 11 11.17 -12.38 11.06
CA ARG A 11 10.99 -11.57 12.27
C ARG A 11 10.59 -10.18 11.84
N ASN A 12 9.29 -9.92 11.90
CA ASN A 12 8.69 -8.70 12.44
C ASN A 12 7.19 -8.75 12.13
N LEU A 13 6.46 -9.58 12.86
CA LEU A 13 5.00 -9.49 12.97
C LEU A 13 4.64 -9.79 14.43
N ALA A 14 5.00 -8.87 15.33
CA ALA A 14 4.35 -8.82 16.64
C ALA A 14 2.94 -8.27 16.41
N VAL A 15 1.95 -9.15 16.56
CA VAL A 15 0.54 -8.83 16.53
C VAL A 15 0.10 -8.75 17.99
N GLU A 16 0.03 -7.54 18.54
CA GLU A 16 -0.67 -7.32 19.80
C GLU A 16 -2.11 -6.85 19.49
N GLY A 17 -3.06 -7.78 19.60
CA GLY A 17 -4.44 -7.52 20.01
C GLY A 17 -4.59 -8.08 21.43
N GLU A 18 -5.39 -7.59 22.37
CA GLU A 18 -6.72 -6.93 22.42
C GLU A 18 -6.94 -6.53 23.93
N PRO A 19 -8.13 -6.20 24.47
CA PRO A 19 -9.20 -5.24 24.12
C PRO A 19 -9.56 -4.30 25.31
N ALA A 20 -10.67 -3.55 25.14
CA ALA A 20 -11.59 -3.02 26.17
C ALA A 20 -11.42 -1.59 26.72
N ALA A 21 -12.58 -1.02 27.04
CA ALA A 21 -12.85 0.39 27.28
C ALA A 21 -12.59 0.87 28.72
N ALA A 22 -12.51 2.21 28.84
CA ALA A 22 -12.76 3.09 29.99
C ALA A 22 -11.55 3.60 30.85
N ALA A 23 -11.50 4.94 30.90
CA ALA A 23 -11.11 5.84 31.99
C ALA A 23 -9.62 6.12 32.34
N ALA A 24 -9.32 7.44 32.28
CA ALA A 24 -8.52 8.26 33.21
C ALA A 24 -6.97 8.16 33.28
N ALA A 25 -6.36 9.29 32.88
CA ALA A 25 -5.28 10.06 33.52
C ALA A 25 -3.86 9.49 33.75
N ALA A 26 -2.91 10.32 33.29
CA ALA A 26 -1.57 10.61 33.82
C ALA A 26 -0.40 9.65 33.55
N GLY A 27 0.51 10.11 32.68
CA GLY A 27 1.95 10.21 32.98
C GLY A 27 2.83 8.99 32.71
N GLY A 28 3.82 9.16 31.82
CA GLY A 28 4.98 8.28 31.75
C GLY A 28 5.52 8.12 30.34
N GLY A 29 6.58 8.87 30.02
CA GLY A 29 7.30 8.79 28.75
C GLY A 29 7.83 7.39 28.46
N GLY A 30 7.69 6.99 27.20
CA GLY A 30 8.27 5.79 26.61
C GLY A 30 8.52 6.09 25.14
N GLU A 31 9.67 6.68 24.88
CA GLU A 31 10.22 7.05 23.58
C GLU A 31 10.42 5.77 22.74
N GLY A 32 9.36 5.33 22.07
CA GLY A 32 9.39 4.27 21.06
C GLY A 32 9.96 4.82 19.77
N ALA A 33 11.27 5.07 19.80
CA ALA A 33 12.07 5.59 18.70
C ALA A 33 11.66 4.95 17.37
N GLN A 34 11.07 5.81 16.56
CA GLN A 34 11.00 5.75 15.12
C GLN A 34 12.24 5.07 14.53
N ARG A 35 12.14 3.76 14.26
CA ARG A 35 12.90 3.16 13.16
C ARG A 35 12.20 3.59 11.88
N ARG A 36 12.46 4.85 11.48
CA ARG A 36 12.64 5.17 10.07
C ARG A 36 13.62 4.12 9.57
N ALA A 37 13.10 3.07 8.93
CA ALA A 37 13.95 2.23 8.11
C ALA A 37 14.64 3.20 7.14
N ALA A 38 15.96 3.27 7.27
CA ALA A 38 16.83 4.09 6.46
C ALA A 38 16.43 3.97 4.99
N GLY A 39 16.46 5.10 4.28
CA GLY A 39 15.84 5.33 2.96
C GLY A 39 15.76 4.08 2.09
N SER A 40 14.55 3.54 1.92
CA SER A 40 14.29 2.53 0.91
C SER A 40 13.56 3.24 -0.23
N SER A 41 14.26 3.36 -1.34
CA SER A 41 13.75 3.72 -2.67
C SER A 41 12.78 2.66 -3.21
N SER A 42 11.83 2.20 -2.38
CA SER A 42 10.88 1.16 -2.73
C SER A 42 9.57 1.77 -3.22
N ASN A 43 9.23 1.43 -4.44
CA ASN A 43 8.01 1.76 -5.16
C ASN A 43 6.81 0.86 -4.75
N ARG A 44 6.77 0.35 -3.51
CA ARG A 44 5.75 -0.62 -3.06
C ARG A 44 4.71 0.01 -2.14
N ILE A 45 3.44 -0.22 -2.46
CA ILE A 45 2.28 0.16 -1.66
C ILE A 45 1.61 -1.10 -1.12
N GLN A 46 1.53 -1.20 0.19
CA GLN A 46 0.73 -2.22 0.85
C GLN A 46 -0.63 -1.65 1.23
N VAL A 47 -1.68 -2.18 0.61
CA VAL A 47 -3.07 -1.84 0.89
C VAL A 47 -3.59 -2.78 1.95
N SER A 48 -4.09 -2.20 3.03
CA SER A 48 -4.75 -2.90 4.14
C SER A 48 -6.21 -2.49 4.22
N ASN A 49 -7.01 -3.28 4.92
CA ASN A 49 -8.44 -3.02 5.11
C ASN A 49 -8.68 -1.94 6.19
N THR A 50 -8.03 -0.78 6.05
CA THR A 50 -8.05 0.30 7.05
C THR A 50 -8.63 1.59 6.49
N LYS A 51 -8.88 2.55 7.39
CA LYS A 51 -9.63 3.83 7.23
C LYS A 51 -9.17 4.77 6.10
N LYS A 52 -8.22 4.39 5.25
CA LYS A 52 -7.76 5.22 4.15
C LYS A 52 -8.81 5.20 3.03
N PRO A 53 -9.24 6.37 2.52
CA PRO A 53 -10.18 6.42 1.41
C PRO A 53 -9.54 5.83 0.15
N LEU A 54 -10.35 5.29 -0.76
CA LEU A 54 -9.89 4.65 -2.01
C LEU A 54 -8.87 5.52 -2.77
N PHE A 55 -9.20 6.80 -2.97
CA PHE A 55 -8.37 7.75 -3.71
C PHE A 55 -7.03 8.07 -3.04
N PHE A 56 -6.85 7.77 -1.76
CA PHE A 56 -5.53 7.86 -1.13
C PHE A 56 -4.53 6.96 -1.86
N TYR A 57 -4.91 5.71 -2.14
CA TYR A 57 -4.04 4.74 -2.81
C TYR A 57 -3.86 5.07 -4.29
N VAL A 58 -4.89 5.57 -4.96
CA VAL A 58 -4.80 6.05 -6.36
C VAL A 58 -3.76 7.17 -6.48
N ASN A 59 -3.87 8.20 -5.62
CA ASN A 59 -2.96 9.35 -5.66
C ASN A 59 -1.54 8.98 -5.24
N LEU A 60 -1.40 8.08 -4.26
CA LEU A 60 -0.09 7.57 -3.85
C LEU A 60 0.59 6.78 -4.98
N ALA A 61 -0.16 5.93 -5.69
CA ALA A 61 0.35 5.19 -6.84
C ALA A 61 0.81 6.12 -7.98
N LYS A 62 0.03 7.17 -8.29
CA LYS A 62 0.45 8.20 -9.25
C LYS A 62 1.77 8.85 -8.84
N ARG A 63 1.91 9.24 -7.56
CA ARG A 63 3.16 9.82 -7.05
C ARG A 63 4.34 8.85 -7.13
N TYR A 64 4.14 7.57 -6.84
CA TYR A 64 5.21 6.57 -6.91
C TYR A 64 5.63 6.31 -8.35
N MET A 65 4.68 6.19 -9.27
CA MET A 65 4.99 6.08 -10.70
C MET A 65 5.72 7.33 -11.20
N GLN A 66 5.33 8.55 -10.80
CA GLN A 66 6.08 9.78 -11.13
C GLN A 66 7.55 9.71 -10.72
N GLN A 67 7.84 9.20 -9.53
CA GLN A 67 9.18 9.18 -8.94
C GLN A 67 10.04 7.99 -9.42
N HIS A 68 9.43 6.84 -9.69
CA HIS A 68 10.14 5.58 -9.91
C HIS A 68 9.87 4.94 -11.29
N GLY A 69 8.87 5.42 -12.04
CA GLY A 69 8.45 4.86 -13.33
C GLY A 69 7.41 3.74 -13.21
N ASP A 70 7.39 3.03 -12.08
CA ASP A 70 6.47 1.95 -11.78
C ASP A 70 6.04 1.94 -10.30
N VAL A 71 5.07 1.10 -9.98
CA VAL A 71 4.56 0.89 -8.63
C VAL A 71 4.11 -0.56 -8.42
N GLU A 72 4.43 -1.11 -7.26
CA GLU A 72 3.97 -2.43 -6.82
C GLU A 72 2.84 -2.27 -5.79
N LEU A 73 1.62 -2.71 -6.13
CA LEU A 73 0.47 -2.74 -5.23
C LEU A 73 0.32 -4.15 -4.64
N SER A 74 0.22 -4.25 -3.32
CA SER A 74 0.00 -5.52 -2.64
C SER A 74 -1.14 -5.46 -1.63
N ALA A 75 -1.89 -6.55 -1.50
CA ALA A 75 -2.97 -6.66 -0.51
C ALA A 75 -3.20 -8.10 -0.06
N LEU A 76 -3.83 -8.24 1.11
CA LEU A 76 -4.21 -9.51 1.71
C LEU A 76 -5.72 -9.56 1.98
N GLY A 77 -6.34 -10.70 1.69
CA GLY A 77 -7.74 -10.98 2.02
C GLY A 77 -8.70 -9.91 1.47
N MET A 78 -9.53 -9.32 2.35
CA MET A 78 -10.56 -8.34 1.96
C MET A 78 -10.00 -7.10 1.24
N ALA A 79 -8.75 -6.72 1.52
CA ALA A 79 -8.11 -5.55 0.89
C ALA A 79 -7.76 -5.77 -0.59
N ILE A 80 -7.86 -7.01 -1.09
CA ILE A 80 -7.59 -7.33 -2.51
C ILE A 80 -8.52 -6.53 -3.42
N ALA A 81 -9.81 -6.38 -3.04
CA ALA A 81 -10.77 -5.62 -3.82
C ALA A 81 -10.29 -4.17 -4.05
N THR A 82 -9.79 -3.51 -3.01
CA THR A 82 -9.25 -2.15 -3.10
C THR A 82 -8.08 -2.07 -4.09
N VAL A 83 -7.14 -3.02 -4.08
CA VAL A 83 -6.01 -3.04 -5.02
C VAL A 83 -6.48 -3.22 -6.46
N VAL A 84 -7.45 -4.12 -6.69
CA VAL A 84 -8.03 -4.33 -8.01
C VAL A 84 -8.69 -3.05 -8.52
N THR A 85 -9.53 -2.42 -7.69
CA THR A 85 -10.18 -1.16 -8.05
C THR A 85 -9.18 -0.02 -8.32
N VAL A 86 -8.11 0.09 -7.51
CA VAL A 86 -7.07 1.10 -7.75
C VAL A 86 -6.37 0.86 -9.08
N ALA A 87 -6.01 -0.39 -9.39
CA ALA A 87 -5.40 -0.74 -10.67
C ALA A 87 -6.34 -0.44 -11.84
N GLU A 88 -7.62 -0.81 -11.73
CA GLU A 88 -8.63 -0.51 -12.75
C GLU A 88 -8.79 0.99 -12.99
N ILE A 89 -8.89 1.81 -11.93
CA ILE A 89 -8.98 3.27 -12.07
C ILE A 89 -7.78 3.83 -12.82
N LEU A 90 -6.56 3.38 -12.47
CA LEU A 90 -5.34 3.88 -13.11
C LEU A 90 -5.26 3.47 -14.59
N LYS A 91 -5.65 2.24 -14.93
CA LYS A 91 -5.65 1.76 -16.32
C LYS A 91 -6.74 2.39 -17.17
N ASN A 92 -7.97 2.45 -16.66
CA ASN A 92 -9.12 2.99 -17.41
C ASN A 92 -8.96 4.48 -17.71
N ASN A 93 -8.37 5.23 -16.77
CA ASN A 93 -8.06 6.65 -16.99
C ASN A 93 -6.76 6.86 -17.78
N GLY A 94 -6.12 5.80 -18.25
CA GLY A 94 -4.93 5.87 -19.11
C GLY A 94 -3.65 6.29 -18.38
N PHE A 95 -3.57 6.24 -17.05
CA PHE A 95 -2.35 6.55 -16.30
C PHE A 95 -1.33 5.39 -16.30
N ALA A 96 -1.78 4.14 -16.37
CA ALA A 96 -0.89 3.01 -16.18
C ALA A 96 -1.19 1.83 -17.12
N VAL A 97 -0.18 0.99 -17.30
CA VAL A 97 -0.28 -0.32 -17.96
C VAL A 97 0.14 -1.39 -16.94
N GLU A 98 -0.54 -2.54 -16.91
CA GLU A 98 -0.12 -3.65 -16.07
C GLU A 98 1.11 -4.35 -16.64
N LYS A 99 2.12 -4.53 -15.79
CA LYS A 99 3.32 -5.30 -16.12
C LYS A 99 3.23 -6.73 -15.59
N LYS A 100 2.65 -6.89 -14.40
CA LYS A 100 2.55 -8.19 -13.73
C LYS A 100 1.35 -8.21 -12.78
N ILE A 101 0.60 -9.31 -12.80
CA ILE A 101 -0.44 -9.62 -11.82
C ILE A 101 -0.15 -11.00 -11.26
N ARG A 102 0.00 -11.10 -9.94
CA ARG A 102 0.23 -12.37 -9.25
C ARG A 102 -0.71 -12.49 -8.07
N THR A 103 -1.31 -13.67 -7.94
CA THR A 103 -2.00 -14.09 -6.72
C THR A 103 -1.28 -15.27 -6.11
N SER A 104 -1.28 -15.35 -4.79
CA SER A 104 -0.72 -16.46 -4.02
C SER A 104 -1.46 -16.61 -2.70
N THR A 105 -1.19 -17.69 -1.99
CA THR A 105 -1.58 -17.86 -0.59
C THR A 105 -0.34 -17.69 0.27
N VAL A 106 -0.46 -16.93 1.36
CA VAL A 106 0.59 -16.77 2.36
C VAL A 106 0.10 -17.23 3.72
N GLU A 107 0.96 -17.90 4.45
CA GLU A 107 0.71 -18.28 5.85
C GLU A 107 1.01 -17.10 6.76
N ILE A 108 0.05 -16.76 7.61
CA ILE A 108 0.16 -15.72 8.60
C ILE A 108 0.08 -16.37 9.97
N ASN A 109 1.16 -16.23 10.73
CA ASN A 109 1.19 -16.62 12.12
C ASN A 109 0.59 -15.50 12.95
N ASP A 110 -0.38 -15.86 13.79
CA ASP A 110 -1.04 -14.98 14.74
C ASP A 110 -0.86 -15.63 16.10
N GLU A 111 -0.09 -14.99 16.99
CA GLU A 111 0.27 -15.55 18.30
C GLU A 111 -0.95 -15.81 19.19
N SER A 112 -2.07 -15.13 18.91
CA SER A 112 -3.35 -15.37 19.57
C SER A 112 -4.06 -16.65 19.10
N ARG A 113 -3.61 -17.27 18.00
CA ARG A 113 -4.26 -18.42 17.37
C ARG A 113 -3.43 -19.69 17.42
N VAL A 114 -4.13 -20.80 17.68
CA VAL A 114 -3.56 -22.15 17.79
C VAL A 114 -2.98 -22.67 16.46
N ARG A 115 -3.39 -22.11 15.31
CA ARG A 115 -2.93 -22.56 13.99
C ARG A 115 -2.68 -21.37 13.04
N PRO A 116 -1.65 -21.46 12.17
CA PRO A 116 -1.43 -20.48 11.11
C PRO A 116 -2.65 -20.31 10.21
N LEU A 117 -2.89 -19.08 9.76
CA LEU A 117 -3.96 -18.76 8.82
C LEU A 117 -3.38 -18.55 7.43
N GLN A 118 -3.88 -19.29 6.44
CA GLN A 118 -3.60 -18.97 5.05
C GLN A 118 -4.51 -17.83 4.58
N LYS A 119 -3.92 -16.76 4.06
CA LYS A 119 -4.63 -15.67 3.40
C LYS A 119 -4.21 -15.56 1.94
N ALA A 120 -5.18 -15.25 1.09
CA ALA A 120 -4.88 -14.84 -0.28
C ALA A 120 -4.09 -13.52 -0.25
N LYS A 121 -3.08 -13.44 -1.12
CA LYS A 121 -2.26 -12.27 -1.39
C LYS A 121 -2.34 -11.96 -2.88
N ILE A 122 -2.42 -10.66 -3.20
CA ILE A 122 -2.27 -10.16 -4.57
C ILE A 122 -1.07 -9.22 -4.62
N GLU A 123 -0.36 -9.24 -5.75
CA GLU A 123 0.74 -8.35 -6.11
C GLU A 123 0.51 -7.90 -7.57
N ILE A 124 0.36 -6.59 -7.78
CA ILE A 124 0.18 -5.98 -9.10
C ILE A 124 1.30 -4.98 -9.32
N VAL A 125 2.07 -5.14 -10.39
CA VAL A 125 3.04 -4.14 -10.84
C VAL A 125 2.43 -3.36 -11.99
N LEU A 126 2.36 -2.05 -11.82
CA LEU A 126 1.89 -1.09 -12.81
C LEU A 126 3.06 -0.21 -13.23
N GLU A 127 3.18 0.07 -14.52
CA GLU A 127 4.14 1.03 -15.07
C GLU A 127 3.41 2.25 -15.65
N LYS A 128 4.11 3.38 -15.73
CA LYS A 128 3.60 4.57 -16.42
C LYS A 128 3.14 4.21 -17.83
N SER A 129 1.96 4.69 -18.22
CA SER A 129 1.59 4.73 -19.62
C SER A 129 2.33 5.85 -20.37
N GLU A 130 2.28 5.82 -21.69
CA GLU A 130 2.79 6.90 -22.55
C GLU A 130 2.08 8.25 -22.29
N LYS A 131 0.80 8.20 -21.89
CA LYS A 131 -0.04 9.39 -21.64
C LYS A 131 0.09 9.93 -20.22
N PHE A 132 0.91 9.29 -19.39
CA PHE A 132 0.91 9.54 -17.95
C PHE A 132 1.32 10.97 -17.61
N ASP A 133 2.43 11.45 -18.15
CA ASP A 133 2.97 12.76 -17.80
C ASP A 133 2.05 13.89 -18.34
N GLU A 134 1.44 13.72 -19.52
CA GLU A 134 0.43 14.63 -20.07
C GLU A 134 -0.80 14.73 -19.17
N LEU A 135 -1.36 13.59 -18.75
CA LEU A 135 -2.54 13.54 -17.89
C LEU A 135 -2.27 14.08 -16.47
N MET A 136 -1.03 13.93 -15.98
CA MET A 136 -0.64 14.52 -14.70
C MET A 136 -0.48 16.04 -14.76
N ALA A 137 0.02 16.58 -15.88
CA ALA A 137 0.10 18.02 -16.10
C ALA A 137 -1.29 18.65 -16.25
N ALA A 138 -2.16 18.06 -17.08
CA ALA A 138 -3.53 18.54 -17.25
C ALA A 138 -4.33 18.55 -15.93
N ALA A 139 -4.19 17.49 -15.12
CA ALA A 139 -4.86 17.43 -13.82
C ALA A 139 -4.30 18.42 -12.77
N ALA A 140 -3.07 18.91 -12.95
CA ALA A 140 -2.53 19.96 -12.10
C ALA A 140 -3.11 21.33 -12.50
N GLU A 141 -3.17 21.63 -13.79
CA GLU A 141 -3.76 22.86 -14.32
C GLU A 141 -5.25 22.99 -13.96
N GLU A 142 -6.02 21.91 -14.08
CA GLU A 142 -7.43 21.89 -13.66
C GLU A 142 -7.62 22.16 -12.16
N ARG A 143 -6.70 21.67 -11.32
CA ARG A 143 -6.75 21.94 -9.87
C ARG A 143 -6.40 23.39 -9.55
N GLU A 144 -5.38 23.93 -10.18
CA GLU A 144 -4.99 25.33 -10.02
C GLU A 144 -6.11 26.28 -10.48
N ALA A 145 -6.80 25.95 -11.57
CA ALA A 145 -7.97 26.69 -12.04
C ALA A 145 -9.15 26.63 -11.04
N ALA A 146 -9.46 25.43 -10.51
CA ALA A 146 -10.54 25.27 -9.52
C ALA A 146 -10.25 26.01 -8.21
N GLU A 147 -9.00 25.99 -7.74
CA GLU A 147 -8.58 26.70 -6.52
C GLU A 147 -8.59 28.23 -6.71
N ALA A 148 -8.37 28.73 -7.92
CA ALA A 148 -8.47 30.15 -8.25
C ALA A 148 -9.93 30.65 -8.32
N GLU A 149 -10.86 29.80 -8.78
CA GLU A 149 -12.30 30.12 -8.82
C GLU A 149 -12.96 30.04 -7.44
N GLU A 150 -12.52 29.17 -6.54
CA GLU A 150 -13.06 29.06 -5.18
C GLU A 150 -12.61 30.21 -4.25
N GLN A 151 -11.55 30.93 -4.63
CA GLN A 151 -11.00 32.07 -3.88
C GLN A 151 -11.47 33.44 -4.41
N ALA A 152 -12.31 33.47 -5.46
CA ALA A 152 -12.90 34.68 -6.06
C ALA A 152 -14.35 34.89 -5.63
#